data_AF-A0A0W1QP14-F1
#
_entry.id   AF-A0A0W1QP14-F1
#
_cell.length_a   1.000
_cell.length_b   1.000
_cell.length_c   1.000
_cell.angle_alpha   90.00
_cell.angle_beta   90.00
_cell.angle_gamma   90.00
#
_symmetry.space_group_name_H-M   'P 1'
#
loop_
_entity.id
_entity.type
_entity.pdbx_description
1 polymer ?
#
loop_
_entity_poly.entity_id
_entity_poly.type
_entity_poly.pdbx_seq_one_letter_code
_entity_poly.pdbx_strand_id
1 'polypeptide(L)'
;MAYRRQPATRVAADAALLTAVTTASDLPSTRPVKVAALLQQANMAAKRGDLATAQAMFQKTGLTSRQCAFLGLKPAMRSSGNVNAAYPTEALAMGFEGWLRSEFDVSTDGKTIKPHIVVAYPAFVFDDAGMKMSHGFRFAASYRPEDGVACTASQQSVIFRSSLYAR
;
A
#
# COMPACT_ATOMS: atom_id res chain seq x y z
N MET A 1 -6.00 6.01 -13.83
CA MET A 1 -6.64 6.95 -12.86
C MET A 1 -5.57 7.91 -12.34
N ALA A 2 -5.63 9.18 -12.74
CA ALA A 2 -4.75 10.21 -12.21
C ALA A 2 -5.20 10.60 -10.79
N TYR A 3 -4.27 10.64 -9.83
CA TYR A 3 -4.55 11.14 -8.49
C TYR A 3 -4.95 12.61 -8.60
N ARG A 4 -6.26 12.91 -8.57
CA ARG A 4 -6.75 14.28 -8.52
C ARG A 4 -6.20 14.89 -7.24
N ARG A 5 -5.35 15.92 -7.37
CA ARG A 5 -4.83 16.70 -6.24
C ARG A 5 -6.01 17.07 -5.35
N GLN A 6 -6.03 16.60 -4.11
CA GLN A 6 -7.11 16.94 -3.18
C GLN A 6 -7.14 18.46 -3.00
N PRO A 7 -8.32 19.11 -3.00
CA PRO A 7 -8.42 20.55 -2.80
C PRO A 7 -7.87 20.92 -1.41
N ALA A 8 -7.20 22.07 -1.31
CA ALA A 8 -6.52 22.52 -0.09
C ALA A 8 -7.43 22.54 1.15
N THR A 9 -8.72 22.82 0.97
CA THR A 9 -9.74 22.80 2.03
C THR A 9 -9.97 21.40 2.62
N ARG A 10 -9.94 20.34 1.80
CA ARG A 10 -10.02 18.95 2.31
C ARG A 10 -8.76 18.57 3.07
N VAL A 11 -7.59 18.96 2.58
CA VAL A 11 -6.31 18.67 3.25
C VAL A 11 -6.24 19.34 4.63
N ALA A 12 -6.75 20.57 4.75
CA ALA A 12 -6.83 21.28 6.03
C ALA A 12 -7.84 20.65 7.00
N ALA A 13 -9.02 20.25 6.50
CA ALA A 13 -10.03 19.54 7.30
C ALA A 13 -9.53 18.16 7.77
N ASP A 14 -8.83 17.42 6.91
CA ASP A 14 -8.20 16.14 7.24
C ASP A 14 -7.12 16.34 8.32
N ALA A 15 -6.31 17.40 8.22
CA ALA A 15 -5.31 17.72 9.24
C ALA A 15 -5.95 18.04 10.61
N ALA A 16 -7.04 18.82 10.63
CA ALA A 16 -7.76 19.14 11.86
C ALA A 16 -8.37 17.87 12.50
N LEU A 17 -8.95 16.98 11.69
CA LEU A 17 -9.49 15.70 12.16
C LEU A 17 -8.40 14.81 12.75
N LEU A 18 -7.24 14.71 12.08
CA LEU A 18 -6.09 13.97 12.59
C LEU A 18 -5.65 14.51 13.95
N THR A 19 -5.52 15.83 14.09
CA THR A 19 -5.19 16.47 15.37
C THR A 19 -6.21 16.08 16.44
N ALA A 20 -7.51 16.24 16.15
CA ALA A 20 -8.58 15.88 17.09
C ALA A 20 -8.49 14.42 17.56
N VAL A 21 -8.25 13.47 16.65
CA VAL A 21 -8.06 12.05 17.00
C VAL A 21 -6.81 11.83 17.85
N THR A 22 -5.70 12.51 17.55
CA THR A 22 -4.45 12.37 18.33
C THR A 22 -4.49 13.02 19.70
N THR A 23 -5.30 14.06 19.90
CA THR A 23 -5.44 14.77 21.19
C THR A 23 -6.63 14.32 22.02
N ALA A 24 -7.53 13.51 21.45
CA ALA A 24 -8.68 12.92 22.14
C ALA A 24 -8.23 12.15 23.41
N SER A 25 -8.65 12.62 24.59
CA SER A 25 -8.25 12.05 25.88
C SER A 25 -9.00 10.77 26.23
N ASP A 26 -10.20 10.61 25.69
CA ASP A 26 -11.06 9.42 25.79
C ASP A 26 -10.56 8.23 24.95
N LEU A 27 -9.61 8.47 24.04
CA LEU A 27 -9.04 7.45 23.18
C LEU A 27 -7.66 6.99 23.70
N PRO A 28 -7.52 5.74 24.19
CA PRO A 28 -6.22 5.21 24.62
C PRO A 28 -5.17 5.27 23.50
N SER A 29 -3.90 5.50 23.87
CA SER A 29 -2.77 5.60 22.94
C SER A 29 -2.56 4.34 22.09
N THR A 30 -2.96 3.18 22.60
CA THR A 30 -2.84 1.87 21.94
C THR A 30 -3.93 1.59 20.91
N ARG A 31 -4.97 2.44 20.80
CA ARG A 31 -6.06 2.22 19.85
C ARG A 31 -5.55 2.37 18.40
N PRO A 32 -5.87 1.43 17.49
CA PRO A 32 -5.37 1.47 16.11
C PRO A 32 -5.65 2.79 15.37
N VAL A 33 -6.79 3.42 15.62
CA VAL A 33 -7.16 4.69 14.98
C VAL A 33 -6.27 5.86 15.43
N LYS A 34 -5.82 5.88 16.69
CA LYS A 34 -4.90 6.91 17.19
C LYS A 34 -3.52 6.75 16.58
N VAL A 35 -3.05 5.51 16.52
CA VAL A 35 -1.77 5.18 15.88
C VAL A 35 -1.80 5.51 14.38
N ALA A 36 -2.89 5.17 13.68
CA ALA A 36 -3.06 5.52 12.27
C ALA A 36 -3.03 7.04 12.07
N ALA A 37 -3.65 7.81 12.96
CA ALA A 37 -3.65 9.26 12.88
C ALA A 37 -2.26 9.87 13.11
N LEU A 38 -1.52 9.38 14.11
CA LEU A 38 -0.12 9.77 14.36
C LEU A 38 0.78 9.45 13.17
N LEU A 39 0.65 8.25 12.59
CA LEU A 39 1.41 7.84 11.42
C LEU A 39 1.09 8.71 10.21
N GLN A 40 -0.18 9.10 10.02
CA GLN A 40 -0.58 9.99 8.95
C GLN A 40 -0.03 11.42 9.14
N GLN A 41 0.02 11.94 10.37
CA GLN A 41 0.69 13.21 10.67
C GLN A 41 2.19 13.12 10.37
N ALA A 42 2.85 12.01 10.71
CA ALA A 42 4.25 11.77 10.37
C ALA A 42 4.48 11.79 8.85
N ASN A 43 3.61 11.10 8.08
CA ASN A 43 3.65 11.12 6.62
C ASN A 43 3.52 12.54 6.03
N MET A 44 2.60 13.34 6.58
CA MET A 44 2.38 14.71 6.13
C MET A 44 3.56 15.63 6.44
N ALA A 45 4.16 15.48 7.63
CA ALA A 45 5.36 16.22 8.02
C ALA A 45 6.56 15.85 7.12
N ALA A 46 6.81 14.56 6.93
CA ALA A 46 7.88 14.05 6.08
C ALA A 46 7.72 14.51 4.62
N LYS A 47 6.49 14.50 4.09
CA LYS A 47 6.19 14.98 2.73
C LYS A 47 6.51 16.47 2.53
N ARG A 48 6.51 17.27 3.60
CA ARG A 48 6.89 18.69 3.59
C ARG A 48 8.38 18.91 3.93
N GLY A 49 9.16 17.84 4.13
CA GLY A 49 10.57 17.92 4.53
C GLY A 49 10.81 18.12 6.03
N ASP A 50 9.76 18.16 6.85
CA ASP A 50 9.87 18.32 8.30
C ASP A 50 10.08 16.95 8.97
N LEU A 51 11.32 16.46 8.89
CA LEU A 51 11.70 15.15 9.42
C LEU A 51 11.69 15.09 10.94
N ALA A 52 11.94 16.22 11.63
CA ALA A 52 11.92 16.28 13.09
C ALA A 52 10.50 16.05 13.63
N THR A 53 9.50 16.74 13.06
CA THR A 53 8.10 16.50 13.41
C THR A 53 7.65 15.10 13.00
N ALA A 54 8.09 14.62 11.82
CA ALA A 54 7.76 13.27 11.38
C ALA A 54 8.24 12.21 12.37
N GLN A 55 9.49 12.32 12.83
CA GLN A 55 10.09 11.42 13.81
C GLN A 55 9.36 11.50 15.16
N ALA A 56 9.05 12.69 15.65
CA ALA A 56 8.34 12.87 16.91
C ALA A 56 6.93 12.24 16.88
N MET A 57 6.20 12.38 15.77
CA MET A 57 4.89 11.75 15.61
C MET A 57 5.00 10.23 15.46
N PHE A 58 6.02 9.75 14.75
CA PHE A 58 6.30 8.32 14.59
C PHE A 58 6.61 7.65 15.93
N GLN A 59 7.46 8.24 16.77
CA GLN A 59 7.81 7.68 18.09
C GLN A 59 6.58 7.50 18.99
N LYS A 60 5.61 8.40 18.90
CA LYS A 60 4.34 8.30 19.64
C LYS A 60 3.47 7.12 19.20
N THR A 61 3.70 6.56 18.02
CA THR A 61 2.94 5.38 17.54
C THR A 61 3.28 4.10 18.31
N GLY A 62 4.47 4.05 18.92
CA GLY A 62 5.00 2.81 19.53
C GLY A 62 5.36 1.72 18.51
N LEU A 63 5.30 2.01 17.20
CA LEU A 63 5.65 1.06 16.15
C LEU A 63 7.17 1.01 15.96
N THR A 64 7.69 -0.19 15.71
CA THR A 64 9.03 -0.32 15.12
C THR A 64 8.98 -0.09 13.61
N SER A 65 10.14 0.19 13.00
CA SER A 65 10.28 0.47 11.57
C SER A 65 9.66 -0.59 10.65
N ARG A 66 9.66 -1.87 11.08
CA ARG A 66 9.19 -3.02 10.28
C ARG A 66 7.79 -3.53 10.68
N GLN A 67 7.18 -2.98 11.73
CA GLN A 67 5.86 -3.42 12.21
C GLN A 67 4.71 -2.72 11.47
N CYS A 68 4.20 -3.36 10.41
CA CYS A 68 2.96 -2.93 9.76
C CYS A 68 1.74 -3.82 10.08
N ALA A 69 1.94 -5.11 10.32
CA ALA A 69 0.85 -6.06 10.56
C ALA A 69 0.22 -5.93 11.95
N PHE A 70 0.95 -5.38 12.94
CA PHE A 70 0.50 -5.36 14.34
C PHE A 70 -0.80 -4.57 14.56
N LEU A 71 -1.14 -3.64 13.66
CA LEU A 71 -2.38 -2.85 13.75
C LEU A 71 -3.37 -3.11 12.61
N GLY A 72 -3.11 -4.10 11.74
CA GLY A 72 -3.89 -4.32 10.52
C GLY A 72 -3.80 -3.16 9.51
N LEU A 73 -2.91 -2.19 9.74
CA LEU A 73 -2.71 -1.02 8.89
C LEU A 73 -1.77 -1.38 7.74
N LYS A 74 -2.24 -2.24 6.83
CA LYS A 74 -1.59 -2.43 5.54
C LYS A 74 -1.67 -1.10 4.77
N PRO A 75 -0.56 -0.60 4.19
CA PRO A 75 -0.60 0.56 3.33
C PRO A 75 -1.69 0.42 2.27
N ALA A 76 -2.51 1.45 2.08
CA ALA A 76 -3.57 1.41 1.08
C ALA A 76 -2.97 1.37 -0.33
N MET A 77 -3.42 0.44 -1.18
CA MET A 77 -3.00 0.41 -2.59
C MET A 77 -3.46 1.69 -3.30
N ARG A 78 -2.54 2.35 -3.99
CA ARG A 78 -2.76 3.58 -4.77
C ARG A 78 -2.88 3.31 -6.26
N SER A 79 -2.14 2.31 -6.75
CA SER A 79 -2.18 1.89 -8.15
C SER A 79 -1.80 0.42 -8.23
N SER A 80 -2.52 -0.33 -9.05
CA SER A 80 -2.17 -1.69 -9.45
C SER A 80 -1.26 -1.74 -10.68
N GLY A 81 -0.78 -0.58 -11.17
CA GLY A 81 -0.01 -0.48 -12.40
C GLY A 81 -0.88 -0.65 -13.65
N ASN A 82 -0.26 -0.98 -14.79
CA ASN A 82 -0.97 -1.31 -16.02
C ASN A 82 -1.30 -2.80 -16.06
N VAL A 83 -2.40 -3.17 -15.42
CA VAL A 83 -2.84 -4.57 -15.30
C VAL A 83 -3.23 -5.18 -16.64
N ASN A 84 -3.78 -4.37 -17.56
CA ASN A 84 -4.23 -4.84 -18.87
C ASN A 84 -3.05 -5.20 -19.77
N ALA A 85 -1.97 -4.42 -19.73
CA ALA A 85 -0.75 -4.72 -20.50
C ALA A 85 0.02 -5.93 -19.94
N ALA A 86 -0.34 -6.42 -18.76
CA ALA A 86 0.30 -7.57 -18.16
C ALA A 86 -0.37 -8.91 -18.53
N TYR A 87 -1.56 -8.91 -19.14
CA TYR A 87 -2.22 -10.16 -19.55
C TYR A 87 -1.36 -10.87 -20.61
N PRO A 88 -0.96 -12.16 -20.41
CA PRO A 88 -0.22 -12.90 -21.42
C PRO A 88 -1.03 -13.04 -22.72
N THR A 89 -0.47 -12.60 -23.84
CA THR A 89 -1.17 -12.57 -25.15
C THR A 89 -1.67 -13.95 -25.56
N GLU A 90 -0.85 -14.98 -25.35
CA GLU A 90 -1.16 -16.36 -25.69
C GLU A 90 -2.30 -16.89 -24.79
N ALA A 91 -2.25 -16.61 -23.49
CA ALA A 91 -3.32 -16.97 -22.56
C ALA A 91 -4.64 -16.28 -22.93
N LEU A 92 -4.58 -15.01 -23.34
CA LEU A 92 -5.75 -14.25 -23.78
C LEU A 92 -6.33 -14.84 -25.08
N ALA A 93 -5.48 -15.16 -26.05
CA ALA A 93 -5.89 -15.74 -27.33
C ALA A 93 -6.55 -17.13 -27.16
N MET A 94 -6.07 -17.92 -26.19
CA MET A 94 -6.62 -19.23 -25.85
C MET A 94 -7.81 -19.17 -24.89
N GLY A 95 -8.19 -17.99 -24.41
CA GLY A 95 -9.30 -17.82 -23.46
C GLY A 95 -9.00 -18.34 -22.05
N PHE A 96 -7.72 -18.48 -21.68
CA PHE A 96 -7.35 -18.86 -20.33
C PHE A 96 -7.57 -17.71 -19.36
N GLU A 97 -8.38 -17.99 -18.35
CA GLU A 97 -8.54 -17.17 -17.16
C GLU A 97 -7.81 -17.79 -15.98
N GLY A 98 -7.59 -17.01 -14.94
CA GLY A 98 -6.85 -17.51 -13.80
C GLY A 98 -6.69 -16.52 -12.69
N TRP A 99 -5.89 -16.90 -11.71
CA TRP A 99 -5.57 -16.07 -10.58
C TRP A 99 -4.18 -16.38 -10.07
N LEU A 100 -3.61 -15.42 -9.36
CA LEU A 100 -2.37 -15.63 -8.62
C LEU A 100 -2.39 -14.85 -7.32
N ARG A 101 -1.51 -15.23 -6.42
CA ARG A 101 -1.18 -14.48 -5.21
C ARG A 101 0.31 -14.18 -5.22
N SER A 102 0.66 -12.91 -5.11
CA SER A 102 2.02 -12.46 -4.92
C SER A 102 2.26 -12.00 -3.49
N GLU A 103 3.52 -12.07 -3.07
CA GLU A 103 4.02 -11.53 -1.82
C GLU A 103 5.23 -10.62 -2.09
N PHE A 104 5.31 -9.51 -1.37
CA PHE A 104 6.32 -8.48 -1.52
C PHE A 104 6.44 -7.65 -0.24
N ASP A 105 7.55 -6.92 -0.13
CA ASP A 105 7.67 -5.84 0.85
C ASP A 105 7.22 -4.52 0.21
N VAL A 106 6.80 -3.56 1.03
CA VAL A 106 6.46 -2.20 0.62
C VAL A 106 7.50 -1.25 1.20
N SER A 107 8.11 -0.42 0.37
CA SER A 107 9.07 0.59 0.77
C SER A 107 8.41 1.80 1.44
N THR A 108 9.20 2.65 2.09
CA THR A 108 8.74 3.91 2.69
C THR A 108 8.12 4.88 1.67
N ASP A 109 8.56 4.85 0.41
CA ASP A 109 7.98 5.61 -0.71
C ASP A 109 6.79 4.90 -1.40
N GLY A 110 6.38 3.73 -0.91
CA GLY A 110 5.20 2.99 -1.36
C GLY A 110 5.41 2.14 -2.61
N LYS A 111 6.64 1.84 -3.00
CA LYS A 111 6.97 0.87 -4.05
C LYS A 111 7.03 -0.54 -3.47
N THR A 112 6.82 -1.54 -4.31
CA THR A 112 7.08 -2.94 -3.95
C THR A 112 8.55 -3.27 -4.05
N ILE A 113 9.06 -4.02 -3.08
CA ILE A 113 10.42 -4.56 -3.03
C ILE A 113 10.33 -6.08 -3.05
N LYS A 114 11.22 -6.73 -3.82
CA LYS A 114 11.37 -8.20 -3.90
C LYS A 114 10.05 -8.97 -4.04
N PRO A 115 9.18 -8.63 -5.02
CA PRO A 115 7.99 -9.43 -5.25
C PRO A 115 8.33 -10.84 -5.67
N HIS A 116 7.49 -11.80 -5.29
CA HIS A 116 7.50 -13.16 -5.79
C HIS A 116 6.07 -13.70 -5.86
N ILE A 117 5.86 -14.74 -6.67
CA ILE A 117 4.58 -15.41 -6.78
C ILE A 117 4.54 -16.54 -5.76
N VAL A 118 3.54 -16.52 -4.89
CA VAL A 118 3.31 -17.56 -3.87
C VAL A 118 2.55 -18.74 -4.49
N VAL A 119 1.57 -18.44 -5.34
CA VAL A 119 0.75 -19.43 -6.02
C VAL A 119 0.12 -18.80 -7.27
N ALA A 120 -0.03 -19.60 -8.32
CA ALA A 120 -0.75 -19.23 -9.53
C ALA A 120 -1.59 -20.41 -10.04
N TYR A 121 -2.73 -20.10 -10.65
CA TYR A 121 -3.56 -21.03 -11.38
C TYR A 121 -4.01 -20.41 -12.71
N PRO A 122 -3.83 -21.11 -13.84
CA PRO A 122 -3.02 -22.31 -14.01
C PRO A 122 -1.54 -22.04 -13.72
N ALA A 123 -0.82 -23.04 -13.23
CA ALA A 123 0.60 -22.90 -12.90
C ALA A 123 1.42 -22.50 -14.14
N PHE A 124 2.41 -21.61 -13.97
CA PHE A 124 3.34 -21.12 -14.99
C PHE A 124 2.73 -20.24 -16.09
N VAL A 125 1.40 -20.17 -16.23
CA VAL A 125 0.73 -19.37 -17.26
C VAL A 125 0.78 -17.87 -16.93
N PHE A 126 0.63 -17.52 -15.65
CA PHE A 126 0.47 -16.13 -15.21
C PHE A 126 1.63 -15.61 -14.35
N ASP A 127 2.67 -16.40 -14.11
CA ASP A 127 3.77 -16.09 -13.19
C ASP A 127 4.54 -14.82 -13.63
N ASP A 128 4.97 -14.77 -14.89
CA ASP A 128 5.70 -13.60 -15.44
C ASP A 128 4.84 -12.33 -15.45
N ALA A 129 3.57 -12.48 -15.82
CA ALA A 129 2.58 -11.41 -15.77
C ALA A 129 2.40 -10.88 -14.34
N GLY A 130 2.23 -11.80 -13.39
CA GLY A 130 2.11 -11.51 -11.97
C GLY A 130 3.33 -10.82 -11.40
N MET A 131 4.53 -11.25 -11.78
CA MET A 131 5.78 -10.61 -11.37
C MET A 131 5.85 -9.17 -11.85
N LYS A 132 5.59 -8.93 -13.14
CA LYS A 132 5.56 -7.58 -13.73
C LYS A 132 4.51 -6.69 -13.06
N MET A 133 3.31 -7.22 -12.81
CA MET A 133 2.26 -6.51 -12.08
C MET A 133 2.70 -6.16 -10.67
N SER A 134 3.28 -7.12 -9.96
CA SER A 134 3.71 -6.94 -8.57
C SER A 134 4.76 -5.83 -8.45
N HIS A 135 5.73 -5.75 -9.37
CA HIS A 135 6.66 -4.61 -9.46
C HIS A 135 5.99 -3.26 -9.75
N GLY A 136 4.83 -3.28 -10.41
CA GLY A 136 4.05 -2.10 -10.78
C GLY A 136 3.15 -1.58 -9.65
N PHE A 137 2.92 -2.35 -8.59
CA PHE A 137 2.04 -1.92 -7.50
C PHE A 137 2.62 -0.73 -6.77
N ARG A 138 1.75 0.23 -6.44
CA ARG A 138 2.08 1.41 -5.64
C ARG A 138 1.11 1.50 -4.48
N PHE A 139 1.66 1.80 -3.32
CA PHE A 139 0.97 1.89 -2.04
C PHE A 139 1.11 3.30 -1.46
N ALA A 140 0.30 3.60 -0.45
CA ALA A 140 0.47 4.82 0.32
C ALA A 140 1.86 4.79 1.00
N ALA A 141 2.63 5.85 0.79
CA ALA A 141 3.89 6.04 1.50
C ALA A 141 3.64 6.03 3.02
N SER A 142 4.59 5.45 3.76
CA SER A 142 4.57 5.41 5.21
C SER A 142 5.96 5.77 5.69
N TYR A 143 6.06 6.87 6.41
CA TYR A 143 7.28 7.31 7.04
C TYR A 143 7.76 6.24 8.02
N ARG A 144 8.97 5.73 7.77
CA ARG A 144 9.76 4.93 8.69
C ARG A 144 11.17 5.52 8.71
N PRO A 145 11.77 5.75 9.90
CA PRO A 145 13.10 6.31 9.98
C PRO A 145 14.21 5.38 9.47
N GLU A 146 13.96 4.07 9.40
CA GLU A 146 14.99 3.06 9.12
C GLU A 146 14.65 2.18 7.90
N ASP A 147 15.70 1.60 7.31
CA ASP A 147 15.75 0.49 6.34
C ASP A 147 14.95 0.63 5.04
N GLY A 148 14.25 1.74 4.83
CA GLY A 148 13.49 2.00 3.61
C GLY A 148 12.30 1.04 3.39
N VAL A 149 11.98 0.16 4.34
CA VAL A 149 10.85 -0.77 4.28
C VAL A 149 9.75 -0.30 5.23
N ALA A 150 8.58 -0.01 4.68
CA ALA A 150 7.39 0.37 5.41
C ALA A 150 6.61 -0.82 5.98
N CYS A 151 6.47 -1.88 5.19
CA CYS A 151 5.70 -3.08 5.51
C CYS A 151 6.37 -4.29 4.89
N THR A 152 6.54 -5.37 5.65
CA THR A 152 7.02 -6.64 5.12
C THR A 152 5.87 -7.60 4.81
N ALA A 153 6.13 -8.60 3.97
CA ALA A 153 5.22 -9.73 3.69
C ALA A 153 3.78 -9.32 3.33
N SER A 154 3.65 -8.27 2.52
CA SER A 154 2.36 -7.87 1.96
C SER A 154 1.96 -8.82 0.85
N GLN A 155 0.71 -9.29 0.89
CA GLN A 155 0.17 -10.17 -0.13
C GLN A 155 -0.88 -9.45 -0.96
N GLN A 156 -0.90 -9.74 -2.26
CA GLN A 156 -1.96 -9.29 -3.17
C GLN A 156 -2.42 -10.44 -4.07
N SER A 157 -3.74 -10.56 -4.24
CA SER A 157 -4.33 -11.49 -5.20
C SER A 157 -4.74 -10.75 -6.46
N VAL A 158 -4.47 -11.36 -7.61
CA VAL A 158 -4.83 -10.85 -8.93
C VAL A 158 -5.66 -11.90 -9.64
N ILE A 159 -6.74 -11.48 -10.28
CA ILE A 159 -7.59 -12.34 -11.10
C ILE A 159 -7.49 -11.84 -12.55
N PHE A 160 -7.15 -12.75 -13.45
CA PHE A 160 -7.15 -12.55 -14.90
C PHE A 160 -8.50 -13.02 -15.44
N ARG A 161 -9.26 -12.09 -16.02
CA ARG A 161 -10.54 -12.39 -16.67
C ARG A 161 -10.51 -11.87 -18.11
N SER A 162 -11.10 -12.63 -19.01
CA SER A 162 -11.31 -12.25 -20.40
C SER A 162 -12.70 -11.63 -20.53
N SER A 163 -12.78 -10.37 -20.98
CA SER A 163 -14.08 -9.76 -21.28
C SER A 163 -14.68 -10.24 -22.61
N LEU A 164 -13.92 -11.05 -23.37
CA LEU A 164 -14.32 -11.57 -24.68
C LEU A 164 -15.36 -12.71 -24.61
N TYR A 165 -15.59 -13.29 -23.42
CA TYR A 165 -16.50 -14.43 -23.24
C TYR A 165 -17.58 -14.23 -22.16
N ALA A 166 -17.71 -13.02 -21.60
CA ALA A 166 -18.81 -12.70 -20.69
C ALA A 166 -20.13 -12.54 -21.48
N ARG A 167 -20.91 -13.62 -21.55
CA ARG A 167 -22.35 -13.59 -21.89
C ARG A 167 -23.17 -13.78 -20.62
#